data_AF-A0A2E6GYM6-F1
#
_entry.id   AF-A0A2E6GYM6-F1
#
_cell.length_a   1.000
_cell.length_b   1.000
_cell.length_c   1.000
_cell.angle_alpha   90.00
_cell.angle_beta   90.00
_cell.angle_gamma   90.00
#
_symmetry.space_group_name_H-M   'P 1'
#
loop_
_entity.id
_entity.type
_entity.pdbx_description
1 polymer ?
#
loop_
_entity_poly.entity_id
_entity_poly.type
_entity_poly.pdbx_seq_one_letter_code
_entity_poly.pdbx_strand_id
1 'polypeptide(L)' 'MTDVPLLKEGEDYYFNEDGLMVMTEAYLLKKGHCCQSGCMHCPYGYTQKADPNIPSALQPEWKDDPEVYDGDIPEDLE' A
#
# COMPACT_ATOMS: atom_id res chain seq x y z
N MET A 1 12.52 18.56 4.55
CA MET A 1 12.14 18.63 5.97
C MET A 1 11.09 17.57 6.19
N THR A 2 11.47 16.39 6.67
CA THR A 2 10.52 15.29 6.87
C THR A 2 9.89 15.44 8.24
N ASP A 3 8.74 16.12 8.29
CA ASP A 3 7.77 15.98 9.38
C ASP A 3 7.30 14.53 9.39
N VAL A 4 8.04 13.65 10.07
CA VAL A 4 7.59 12.29 10.32
C VAL A 4 6.60 12.39 11.49
N PRO A 5 5.29 12.20 11.26
CA PRO A 5 4.33 12.24 12.35
C PRO A 5 4.70 11.19 13.39
N LEU A 6 4.79 11.62 14.64
CA LEU A 6 5.06 10.75 15.78
C LEU A 6 3.93 9.71 15.88
N LEU A 7 4.27 8.44 15.64
CA LEU A 7 3.34 7.32 15.79
C LEU A 7 3.07 7.08 17.28
N LYS A 8 1.79 6.96 17.63
CA LYS A 8 1.35 6.63 18.99
C LYS A 8 0.92 5.17 19.09
N GLU A 9 1.56 4.41 19.97
CA GLU A 9 1.13 3.05 20.31
C GLU A 9 -0.28 3.09 20.94
N GLY A 10 -1.15 2.16 20.53
CA GLY A 10 -2.56 2.08 20.92
C GLY A 10 -3.51 2.96 20.09
N GLU A 11 -3.00 3.99 19.40
CA GLU A 11 -3.81 4.84 18.50
C GLU A 11 -3.48 4.57 17.03
N ASP A 12 -2.20 4.68 16.65
CA ASP A 12 -1.73 4.52 15.28
C ASP A 12 -1.31 3.07 14.97
N TYR A 13 -0.82 2.34 15.96
CA TYR A 13 -0.41 0.96 15.82
C TYR A 13 -0.48 0.20 17.14
N TYR A 14 -0.45 -1.13 17.06
CA TYR A 14 -0.26 -2.02 18.20
C TYR A 14 0.62 -3.21 17.81
N PHE A 15 1.19 -3.91 18.78
CA PHE A 15 1.85 -5.19 18.55
C PHE A 15 0.86 -6.33 18.80
N ASN A 16 0.74 -7.24 17.83
CA ASN A 16 -0.07 -8.44 18.01
C ASN A 16 0.70 -9.49 18.86
N GLU A 17 0.05 -10.63 19.13
CA GLU A 17 0.65 -11.72 19.90
C GLU A 17 1.92 -12.32 19.25
N ASP A 18 2.04 -12.19 17.92
CA ASP A 18 3.21 -12.61 17.15
C ASP A 18 4.37 -11.59 17.20
N GLY A 19 4.19 -10.47 17.89
CA GLY A 19 5.17 -9.37 17.94
C GLY A 19 5.24 -8.55 16.64
N LEU A 20 4.26 -8.68 15.75
CA LEU A 20 4.16 -7.89 14.52
C LEU A 20 3.49 -6.55 14.80
N MET A 21 4.04 -5.50 14.19
CA MET A 21 3.47 -4.17 14.24
C MET A 21 2.25 -4.08 13.30
N VAL A 22 1.08 -3.87 13.85
CA VAL A 22 -0.18 -3.74 13.11
C VAL A 22 -0.63 -2.29 13.13
N MET A 23 -0.73 -1.68 11.94
CA MET A 23 -1.27 -0.33 11.77
C MET A 23 -2.78 -0.30 11.94
N THR A 24 -3.28 0.70 12.65
CA THR A 24 -4.72 0.91 12.85
C THR A 24 -5.35 1.70 11.71
N GLU A 25 -6.68 1.72 11.67
CA GLU A 25 -7.45 2.56 10.75
C GLU A 25 -7.14 4.05 10.95
N ALA A 26 -6.95 4.50 12.19
CA ALA A 26 -6.65 5.90 12.51
C ALA A 26 -5.34 6.37 11.86
N TYR A 27 -4.30 5.54 11.88
CA TYR A 27 -3.06 5.83 11.19
C TYR A 27 -3.25 5.92 9.67
N LEU A 28 -3.99 4.96 9.10
CA LEU A 28 -4.24 4.92 7.66
C LEU A 28 -5.09 6.10 7.18
N LEU A 29 -6.00 6.61 8.01
CA LEU A 29 -6.73 7.86 7.76
C LEU A 29 -5.81 9.08 7.80
N LYS A 30 -4.92 9.18 8.79
CA LYS A 30 -3.92 10.27 8.88
C LYS A 30 -2.97 10.27 7.68
N LYS A 31 -2.64 9.10 7.14
CA LYS A 31 -1.82 8.94 5.91
C LYS A 31 -2.50 9.54 4.67
N GLY A 32 -3.83 9.64 4.68
CA GLY A 32 -4.61 10.39 3.69
C GLY A 32 -4.74 9.77 2.30
N HIS A 33 -4.19 8.57 2.06
CA HIS A 33 -4.34 7.87 0.78
C HIS A 33 -4.35 6.33 0.94
N CYS A 34 -5.07 5.65 0.05
CA CYS A 34 -5.09 4.19 -0.04
C CYS A 34 -3.92 3.70 -0.89
N CYS A 35 -3.06 2.85 -0.32
CA CYS A 35 -1.94 2.24 -1.05
C CYS A 35 -2.26 0.87 -1.67
N GLN A 36 -3.53 0.43 -1.59
CA GLN A 36 -4.03 -0.80 -2.24
C GLN A 36 -3.22 -2.07 -1.90
N SER A 37 -2.63 -2.13 -0.70
CA SER A 37 -1.83 -3.28 -0.25
C SER A 37 -2.64 -4.37 0.45
N GLY A 38 -3.98 -4.26 0.48
CA GLY A 38 -4.85 -5.25 1.12
C GLY A 38 -4.74 -5.30 2.66
N CYS A 39 -4.52 -4.15 3.31
CA CYS A 39 -4.39 -4.09 4.78
C CYS A 39 -5.70 -4.43 5.51
N MET A 40 -5.58 -5.00 6.72
CA MET A 40 -6.72 -5.49 7.49
C MET A 40 -7.61 -4.38 8.05
N HIS A 41 -7.05 -3.21 8.34
CA HIS A 41 -7.76 -2.06 8.90
C HIS A 41 -7.97 -0.95 7.86
N CYS A 42 -8.19 -1.31 6.58
CA CYS A 42 -8.33 -0.34 5.50
C CYS A 42 -9.55 0.57 5.70
N PRO A 43 -9.40 1.89 5.95
CA PRO A 43 -10.54 2.81 6.05
C PRO A 43 -11.28 2.97 4.72
N TYR A 44 -10.62 2.64 3.60
CA TYR A 44 -11.16 2.79 2.25
C TYR A 44 -11.84 1.51 1.72
N GLY A 45 -11.93 0.45 2.52
CA GLY A 45 -12.60 -0.80 2.14
C GLY A 45 -11.83 -1.67 1.13
N TYR A 46 -10.56 -1.36 0.82
CA TYR A 46 -9.73 -2.19 -0.05
C TYR A 46 -9.26 -3.44 0.69
N THR A 47 -9.87 -4.59 0.38
CA THR A 47 -9.63 -5.88 1.06
C THR A 47 -8.99 -6.93 0.16
N GLN A 48 -8.70 -6.59 -1.10
CA GLN A 48 -8.05 -7.51 -2.03
C GLN A 48 -6.63 -7.79 -1.53
N LYS A 49 -6.43 -9.00 -1.02
CA LYS A 49 -5.12 -9.52 -0.65
C LYS A 49 -4.63 -10.39 -1.80
N ALA A 50 -3.35 -10.29 -2.11
CA ALA A 50 -2.71 -11.29 -2.93
C ALA A 50 -2.93 -12.68 -2.29
N ASP A 51 -3.43 -13.65 -3.06
CA ASP A 51 -3.64 -15.00 -2.57
C ASP A 51 -2.27 -15.63 -2.25
N PRO A 52 -1.99 -16.00 -0.99
CA PRO A 52 -0.69 -16.55 -0.60
C PRO A 52 -0.41 -17.93 -1.22
N ASN A 53 -1.43 -18.64 -1.71
CA ASN A 53 -1.27 -19.93 -2.40
C ASN A 53 -0.97 -19.77 -3.89
N ILE A 54 -1.04 -18.54 -4.40
CA ILE A 54 -0.66 -18.22 -5.76
C ILE A 54 0.76 -17.64 -5.71
N PRO A 55 1.77 -18.34 -6.27
CA PRO A 55 3.11 -17.79 -6.41
C PRO A 55 3.07 -16.38 -6.99
N SER A 56 3.94 -15.47 -6.54
CA SER A 56 3.92 -14.06 -7.01
C SER A 56 3.97 -13.91 -8.54
N ALA A 57 4.57 -14.86 -9.25
CA ALA A 57 4.61 -14.91 -10.72
C ALA A 57 3.27 -15.25 -11.40
N LEU A 58 2.29 -15.76 -10.64
CA LEU A 58 0.95 -16.12 -11.09
C LEU A 58 -0.13 -15.21 -10.49
N GLN A 59 0.25 -14.24 -9.65
CA GLN A 59 -0.66 -13.18 -9.23
C GLN A 59 -1.08 -12.41 -10.49
N PRO A 60 -2.36 -12.01 -10.60
CA PRO A 60 -2.79 -11.23 -11.75
C PRO A 60 -1.91 -9.99 -11.83
N GLU A 61 -1.16 -9.85 -12.93
CA GLU A 61 -0.42 -8.63 -13.17
C GLU A 61 -1.40 -7.47 -13.10
N TRP A 62 -1.02 -6.43 -12.38
CA TRP A 62 -1.68 -5.15 -12.45
C TRP A 62 -1.56 -4.73 -13.91
N LYS A 63 -2.57 -5.05 -14.71
CA LYS A 63 -2.67 -4.56 -16.07
C LYS A 63 -2.88 -3.08 -15.91
N ASP A 64 -1.80 -2.35 -16.12
CA ASP A 64 -1.84 -0.93 -16.39
C ASP A 64 -3.01 -0.66 -17.34
N ASP A 65 -3.82 0.28 -16.89
CA ASP A 65 -4.79 0.98 -17.71
C ASP A 65 -4.14 1.32 -19.06
N PRO A 66 -4.83 1.16 -20.21
CA PRO A 66 -4.25 1.27 -21.56
C PRO A 66 -3.63 2.65 -21.94
N GLU A 67 -3.47 3.58 -21.01
CA GLU A 67 -2.78 4.87 -21.20
C GLU A 67 -1.29 4.87 -20.84
N VAL A 68 -0.73 3.77 -20.32
CA VAL A 68 0.74 3.67 -20.21
C VAL A 68 1.31 3.53 -21.62
N TYR A 69 1.82 4.64 -22.16
CA TYR A 69 2.46 4.71 -23.46
C TYR A 69 3.88 4.16 -23.36
N ASP A 70 4.06 2.96 -23.89
CA ASP A 70 5.34 2.23 -24.00
C ASP A 70 6.32 2.84 -25.02
N GLY A 71 6.12 4.09 -25.46
CA GLY A 71 6.95 4.66 -26.51
C GLY A 71 8.29 5.18 -26.00
N ASP A 72 9.28 5.18 -26.91
CA ASP A 72 10.61 5.71 -26.63
C ASP A 72 10.54 7.17 -26.19
N ILE A 73 11.29 7.49 -25.12
CA ILE A 73 11.52 8.87 -24.69
C ILE A 73 12.29 9.56 -25.83
N PRO A 74 11.76 10.64 -26.43
CA PRO A 74 12.45 11.31 -27.53
C PRO A 74 13.84 11.79 -27.05
N GLU A 75 14.89 11.44 -27.81
CA GLU A 75 16.30 11.75 -27.54
C GLU A 75 16.61 13.26 -27.47
N ASP A 76 15.66 14.11 -27.86
CA ASP A 76 15.77 15.56 -27.93
C ASP A 76 15.43 16.31 -26.61
N LEU A 77 15.33 15.60 -25.48
CA LEU A 77 15.14 16.16 -24.12
C LEU A 77 16.37 16.09 -23.20
N GLU A 78 17.59 16.08 -23.74
CA GLU A 78 18.82 16.41 -22.98
C GLU A 78 19.10 17.92 -22.92
#